data_AF-A0A8S4QLZ4-F1
#
_entry.id   AF-A0A8S4QLZ4-F1
#
_cell.length_a   1.000
_cell.length_b   1.000
_cell.length_c   1.000
_cell.angle_alpha   90.00
_cell.angle_beta   90.00
_cell.angle_gamma   90.00
#
_symmetry.space_group_name_H-M   'P 1'
#
loop_
_entity.id
_entity.type
_entity.pdbx_description
1 polymer ?
#
loop_
_entity_poly.entity_id
_entity_poly.type
_entity_poly.pdbx_seq_one_letter_code
_entity_poly.pdbx_strand_id
1 'polypeptide(L)'
;MSPIWYGSTRWTYLLTSVFHVIRGTQVQFESLCSQCRNGGYCLNVDSSSCTCEPGYSGVYCENRIPTNSRAQDDPCASQPCRNGGTCRLDRSAVQGYSCDCQLGFSGHNCLT
;
A
#
# COMPACT_ATOMS: atom_id res chain seq x y z
N MET A 1 33.85 40.39 -7.50
CA MET A 1 33.46 38.97 -7.46
C MET A 1 32.98 38.56 -8.85
N SER A 2 33.46 37.40 -9.33
CA SER A 2 32.80 36.43 -10.24
C SER A 2 33.88 35.54 -10.88
N PRO A 3 33.87 34.22 -10.66
CA PRO A 3 35.00 33.37 -11.01
C PRO A 3 34.81 32.61 -12.35
N ILE A 4 35.95 32.40 -13.02
CA ILE A 4 36.39 31.31 -13.94
C ILE A 4 35.59 30.91 -15.18
N TRP A 5 36.26 31.12 -16.33
CA TRP A 5 36.14 30.33 -17.56
C TRP A 5 37.24 29.25 -17.62
N TYR A 6 37.03 28.27 -18.52
CA TYR A 6 37.90 27.15 -18.94
C TYR A 6 37.87 25.95 -17.99
N GLY A 7 37.43 24.77 -18.42
CA GLY A 7 37.78 24.16 -19.70
C GLY A 7 38.60 22.92 -19.37
N SER A 8 38.11 21.78 -19.85
CA SER A 8 38.59 20.44 -19.54
C SER A 8 40.09 20.21 -19.72
N THR A 9 40.54 19.18 -19.01
CA THR A 9 41.62 18.26 -19.38
C THR A 9 43.03 18.66 -18.92
N ARG A 10 43.50 18.03 -17.84
CA ARG A 10 44.90 17.57 -17.82
C ARG A 10 45.10 16.33 -16.96
N TRP A 11 45.45 15.28 -17.69
CA TRP A 11 45.80 13.95 -17.27
C TRP A 11 47.04 13.97 -16.37
N THR A 12 46.89 13.56 -15.12
CA THR A 12 48.03 13.11 -14.30
C THR A 12 47.67 11.78 -13.66
N TYR A 13 47.82 10.74 -14.46
CA TYR A 13 47.78 9.35 -14.02
C TYR A 13 49.11 9.02 -13.33
N LEU A 14 49.10 8.90 -11.99
CA LEU A 14 50.18 8.26 -11.22
C LEU A 14 49.59 7.28 -10.20
N LEU A 15 49.49 6.02 -10.65
CA LEU A 15 49.88 4.78 -9.95
C LEU A 15 49.47 4.58 -8.46
N THR A 16 48.20 4.29 -8.19
CA THR A 16 47.83 3.22 -7.25
C THR A 16 46.59 2.49 -7.76
N SER A 17 46.79 1.27 -8.25
CA SER A 17 45.73 0.36 -8.64
C SER A 17 44.93 -0.07 -7.40
N VAL A 18 43.82 0.60 -7.12
CA VAL A 18 42.67 -0.04 -6.47
C VAL A 18 41.47 0.26 -7.34
N PHE A 19 41.26 -0.63 -8.31
CA PHE A 19 39.92 -0.92 -8.79
C PHE A 19 39.09 -1.38 -7.59
N HIS A 20 38.41 -0.45 -6.93
CA HIS A 20 37.13 -0.75 -6.32
C HIS A 20 36.10 0.08 -7.06
N VAL A 21 35.35 -0.63 -7.90
CA VAL A 21 33.98 -0.27 -8.24
C VAL A 21 33.24 -0.21 -6.90
N ILE A 22 33.28 0.93 -6.21
CA ILE A 22 32.33 1.17 -5.13
C ILE A 22 31.06 1.60 -5.83
N ARG A 23 30.27 0.56 -6.03
CA ARG A 23 28.90 0.51 -6.52
C ARG A 23 28.13 1.77 -6.17
N GLY A 24 27.28 2.18 -7.12
CA GLY A 24 26.32 3.23 -6.93
C GLY A 24 25.64 3.17 -5.57
N THR A 25 25.79 4.24 -4.82
CA THR A 25 24.94 4.57 -3.68
C THR A 25 24.82 6.09 -3.63
N GLN A 26 24.22 6.67 -4.67
CA GLN A 26 23.42 7.87 -4.44
C GLN A 26 22.23 7.37 -3.60
N VAL A 27 22.39 7.27 -2.28
CA VAL A 27 21.25 7.03 -1.40
C VAL A 27 20.46 8.32 -1.49
N GLN A 28 19.44 8.29 -2.34
CA GLN A 28 18.48 9.35 -2.53
C GLN A 28 17.70 9.46 -1.22
N PHE A 29 18.28 10.15 -0.22
CA PHE A 29 17.60 10.59 0.99
C PHE A 29 16.65 11.76 0.62
N GLU A 30 15.80 11.57 -0.38
CA GLU A 30 14.48 12.16 -0.25
C GLU A 30 13.84 11.40 0.90
N SER A 31 13.51 12.09 1.99
CA SER A 31 12.83 11.49 3.12
C SER A 31 11.71 10.60 2.58
N LEU A 32 11.78 9.27 2.78
CA LEU A 32 10.77 8.35 2.23
C LEU A 32 9.35 8.77 2.65
N CYS A 33 9.28 9.48 3.78
CA CYS A 33 8.04 10.03 4.29
C CYS A 33 7.44 11.19 3.48
N SER A 34 8.21 11.90 2.66
CA SER A 34 7.71 12.96 1.79
C SER A 34 6.81 12.45 0.66
N GLN A 35 6.77 11.14 0.44
CA GLN A 35 6.00 10.52 -0.63
C GLN A 35 4.53 10.24 -0.26
N CYS A 36 4.13 10.39 1.01
CA CYS A 36 2.74 10.16 1.42
C CYS A 36 1.80 11.20 0.79
N ARG A 37 0.73 10.72 0.15
CA ARG A 37 -0.29 11.56 -0.50
C ARG A 37 -1.58 11.59 0.34
N ASN A 38 -2.49 12.48 -0.04
CA ASN A 38 -3.88 12.49 0.45
C ASN A 38 -4.02 12.53 1.99
N GLY A 39 -3.20 13.34 2.66
CA GLY A 39 -3.27 13.50 4.13
C GLY A 39 -2.59 12.39 4.93
N GLY A 40 -1.99 11.38 4.28
CA GLY A 40 -1.22 10.35 4.96
C GLY A 40 0.04 10.91 5.66
N TYR A 41 0.44 10.29 6.76
CA TYR A 41 1.62 10.67 7.54
C TYR A 41 2.45 9.43 7.89
N CYS A 42 3.74 9.61 8.15
CA CYS A 42 4.59 8.52 8.65
C CYS A 42 4.93 8.73 10.10
N LEU A 43 4.97 7.62 10.83
CA LEU A 43 5.35 7.60 12.24
C LEU A 43 6.87 7.69 12.43
N ASN A 44 7.64 7.16 11.48
CA ASN A 44 9.11 7.15 11.53
C ASN A 44 9.69 7.62 10.19
N VAL A 45 10.77 8.41 10.23
CA VAL A 45 11.43 8.97 9.05
C VAL A 45 12.08 7.89 8.18
N ASP A 46 12.38 6.73 8.79
CA ASP A 46 12.92 5.54 8.12
C ASP A 46 11.84 4.56 7.64
N SER A 47 10.55 4.87 7.87
CA SER A 47 9.46 4.04 7.38
C SER A 47 9.21 4.30 5.90
N SER A 48 9.27 3.26 5.09
CA SER A 48 8.84 3.30 3.69
C SER A 48 7.33 3.22 3.50
N SER A 49 6.57 3.03 4.60
CA SER A 49 5.12 2.88 4.59
C SER A 49 4.44 4.06 5.27
N CYS A 50 3.44 4.62 4.59
CA CYS A 50 2.59 5.70 5.10
C CYS A 50 1.41 5.14 5.91
N THR A 51 1.00 5.88 6.95
CA THR A 51 -0.29 5.71 7.61
C THR A 51 -1.30 6.60 6.88
N CYS A 52 -2.32 5.98 6.28
CA CYS A 52 -3.30 6.68 5.46
C CYS A 52 -4.49 7.19 6.26
N GLU A 53 -5.04 8.33 5.85
CA GLU A 53 -6.34 8.79 6.33
C GLU A 53 -7.48 7.87 5.86
N PRO A 54 -8.62 7.85 6.59
CA PRO A 54 -9.79 7.08 6.20
C PRO A 54 -10.22 7.39 4.76
N GLY A 55 -10.35 6.34 3.95
CA GLY A 55 -10.72 6.49 2.54
C GLY A 55 -9.54 6.49 1.56
N TYR A 56 -8.31 6.28 2.02
CA TYR A 56 -7.12 6.08 1.16
C TYR A 56 -6.33 4.83 1.56
N SER A 57 -5.64 4.23 0.58
CA SER A 57 -4.88 2.98 0.69
C SER A 57 -3.69 2.99 -0.27
N GLY A 58 -2.81 1.99 -0.17
CA GLY A 58 -1.53 1.93 -0.90
C GLY A 58 -0.35 2.30 -0.01
N VAL A 59 0.87 2.03 -0.48
CA VAL A 59 2.11 2.26 0.28
C VAL A 59 2.31 3.75 0.57
N TYR A 60 1.84 4.60 -0.34
CA TYR A 60 1.95 6.05 -0.28
C TYR A 60 0.59 6.74 -0.19
N CYS A 61 -0.47 6.01 0.18
CA CYS A 61 -1.85 6.50 0.26
C CYS A 61 -2.37 7.06 -1.07
N GLU A 62 -1.85 6.54 -2.18
CA GLU A 62 -2.16 7.00 -3.54
C GLU A 62 -3.53 6.55 -4.03
N ASN A 63 -4.06 5.46 -3.48
CA ASN A 63 -5.30 4.85 -3.94
C ASN A 63 -6.46 5.34 -3.07
N ARG A 64 -7.42 6.04 -3.68
CA ARG A 64 -8.69 6.34 -3.01
C ARG A 64 -9.46 5.03 -2.81
N ILE A 65 -9.74 4.67 -1.56
CA ILE A 65 -10.64 3.58 -1.25
C ILE A 65 -12.02 3.97 -1.77
N PRO A 66 -12.61 3.19 -2.68
CA PRO A 66 -13.96 3.47 -3.14
C PRO A 66 -14.90 3.43 -1.93
N THR A 67 -15.81 4.39 -1.81
CA THR A 67 -16.75 4.48 -0.68
C THR A 67 -17.71 3.28 -0.60
N ASN A 68 -17.73 2.44 -1.63
CA ASN A 68 -18.46 1.18 -1.71
C ASN A 68 -17.63 -0.05 -1.25
N SER A 69 -16.36 0.17 -0.90
CA SER A 69 -15.34 -0.84 -0.56
C SER A 69 -14.93 -0.74 0.91
N ARG A 70 -15.80 -0.21 1.77
CA ARG A 70 -15.59 -0.31 3.21
C ARG A 70 -15.60 -1.80 3.56
N ALA A 71 -14.42 -2.37 3.71
CA ALA A 71 -14.24 -3.63 4.42
C ALA A 71 -14.86 -3.54 5.84
N GLN A 72 -15.00 -2.31 6.38
CA GLN A 72 -15.72 -2.02 7.62
C GLN A 72 -17.23 -2.32 7.54
N ASP A 73 -17.84 -2.20 6.36
CA ASP A 73 -19.26 -2.47 6.11
C ASP A 73 -19.42 -3.77 5.28
N ASP A 74 -18.44 -4.69 5.31
CA ASP A 74 -18.59 -6.00 4.68
C ASP A 74 -19.28 -6.97 5.66
N PRO A 75 -20.60 -7.21 5.53
CA PRO A 75 -21.31 -8.14 6.38
C PRO A 75 -20.81 -9.59 6.29
N CYS A 76 -20.05 -9.96 5.24
CA CYS A 76 -19.42 -11.27 5.12
C CYS A 76 -18.12 -11.40 5.92
N ALA A 77 -17.52 -10.30 6.40
CA ALA A 77 -16.26 -10.34 7.16
C ALA A 77 -16.37 -11.16 8.45
N SER A 78 -17.54 -11.14 9.10
CA SER A 78 -17.82 -11.91 10.32
C SER A 78 -18.15 -13.38 10.07
N GLN A 79 -18.10 -13.85 8.80
CA GLN A 79 -18.45 -15.21 8.38
C GLN A 79 -19.79 -15.70 8.97
N PRO A 80 -20.91 -15.00 8.65
CA PRO A 80 -22.22 -15.33 9.22
C PRO A 80 -22.78 -16.66 8.73
N CYS A 81 -22.44 -17.09 7.50
CA CYS A 81 -22.89 -18.36 6.94
C CYS A 81 -22.22 -19.56 7.62
N ARG A 82 -23.00 -20.55 8.04
CA ARG A 82 -22.54 -21.76 8.72
C ARG A 82 -22.65 -22.99 7.82
N ASN A 83 -22.18 -24.13 8.33
CA ASN A 83 -22.30 -25.44 7.69
C ASN A 83 -21.75 -25.49 6.24
N GLY A 84 -20.66 -24.77 5.99
CA GLY A 84 -20.04 -24.70 4.65
C GLY A 84 -20.79 -23.83 3.65
N GLY A 85 -21.72 -22.98 4.11
CA GLY A 85 -22.39 -22.00 3.28
C GLY A 85 -21.45 -20.88 2.80
N THR A 86 -21.64 -20.40 1.59
CA THR A 86 -20.83 -19.31 0.99
C THR A 86 -21.51 -17.97 1.20
N CYS A 87 -20.81 -17.02 1.83
CA CYS A 87 -21.34 -15.66 2.00
C CYS A 87 -21.17 -14.85 0.72
N ARG A 88 -22.24 -14.18 0.30
CA ARG A 88 -22.23 -13.25 -0.83
C ARG A 88 -22.79 -11.91 -0.38
N LEU A 89 -22.12 -10.84 -0.79
CA LEU A 89 -22.63 -9.48 -0.60
C LEU A 89 -23.91 -9.30 -1.43
N ASP A 90 -24.97 -8.89 -0.75
CA ASP A 90 -26.27 -8.64 -1.35
C ASP A 90 -26.87 -7.37 -0.72
N ARG A 91 -26.71 -6.24 -1.40
CA ARG A 91 -27.21 -4.95 -0.93
C ARG A 91 -28.73 -4.82 -1.00
N SER A 92 -29.41 -5.72 -1.71
CA SER A 92 -30.87 -5.78 -1.75
C SER A 92 -31.43 -6.56 -0.56
N ALA A 93 -30.63 -7.43 0.06
CA ALA A 93 -30.98 -8.10 1.30
C ALA A 93 -30.94 -7.12 2.48
N VAL A 94 -31.88 -7.29 3.42
CA VAL A 94 -32.00 -6.45 4.63
C VAL A 94 -30.71 -6.44 5.46
N GLN A 95 -29.93 -7.53 5.45
CA GLN A 95 -28.67 -7.63 6.19
C GLN A 95 -27.43 -7.25 5.36
N GLY A 96 -27.58 -6.92 4.08
CA GLY A 96 -26.44 -6.59 3.19
C GLY A 96 -25.66 -7.81 2.66
N TYR A 97 -26.08 -9.03 3.02
CA TYR A 97 -25.53 -10.29 2.53
C TYR A 97 -26.62 -11.35 2.35
N SER A 98 -26.25 -12.39 1.60
CA SER A 98 -27.01 -13.62 1.41
C SER A 98 -26.07 -14.83 1.51
N CYS A 99 -26.55 -15.93 2.08
CA CYS A 99 -25.80 -17.17 2.19
C CYS A 99 -26.28 -18.19 1.16
N ASP A 100 -25.33 -18.76 0.43
CA ASP A 100 -25.57 -19.93 -0.43
C ASP A 100 -25.34 -21.20 0.39
N CYS A 101 -26.42 -21.92 0.72
CA CYS A 101 -26.37 -23.07 1.62
C CYS A 101 -26.10 -24.38 0.89
N GLN A 102 -25.33 -25.26 1.52
CA GLN A 102 -25.10 -26.62 1.04
C GLN A 102 -26.38 -27.48 1.16
N LEU A 103 -26.45 -28.55 0.38
CA LEU A 103 -27.57 -29.51 0.39
C LEU A 103 -27.86 -30.02 1.81
N GLY A 104 -29.12 -29.87 2.24
CA GLY A 104 -29.57 -30.26 3.58
C GLY A 104 -29.54 -29.14 4.62
N PHE A 105 -29.02 -27.96 4.28
CA PHE A 105 -29.07 -26.76 5.13
C PHE A 105 -29.87 -25.64 4.46
N SER A 106 -30.45 -24.79 5.30
CA SER A 106 -31.40 -23.75 4.96
C SER A 106 -31.42 -22.64 6.00
N GLY A 107 -32.19 -21.59 5.72
CA GLY A 107 -32.27 -20.39 6.56
C GLY A 107 -31.17 -19.38 6.24
N HIS A 108 -31.29 -18.17 6.80
CA HIS A 108 -30.44 -17.04 6.43
C HIS A 108 -28.94 -17.28 6.64
N ASN A 109 -28.59 -18.04 7.69
CA ASN A 109 -27.21 -18.37 8.05
C ASN A 109 -26.85 -19.84 7.79
N CYS A 110 -27.69 -20.59 7.05
CA CYS A 110 -27.51 -22.03 6.81
C CYS A 110 -27.42 -22.86 8.09
N LEU A 111 -28.24 -22.55 9.10
CA LEU A 111 -28.22 -23.17 10.44
C LEU A 111 -29.26 -24.27 10.63
N THR A 112 -30.31 -24.29 9.80
CA THR A 112 -31.46 -25.20 9.87
C THR A 112 -31.41 -26.20 8.75
#